data_AF-A0A7C0VGM5-F1
#
_entry.id   AF-A0A7C0VGM5-F1
#
_cell.length_a   1.000
_cell.length_b   1.000
_cell.length_c   1.000
_cell.angle_alpha   90.00
_cell.angle_beta   90.00
_cell.angle_gamma   90.00
#
_symmetry.space_group_name_H-M   'P 1'
#
loop_
_entity.id
_entity.type
_entity.pdbx_description
1 polymer ?
#
loop_
_entity_poly.entity_id
_entity_poly.type
_entity_poly.pdbx_seq_one_letter_code
_entity_poly.pdbx_strand_id
1 'polypeptide(L)' 'SVSQGEMVVKRWRELGEFLITKYNDGYVKDEKGRPRSLGYSLEWLKEVLKSKPEQFKLPTWGEEKKDGRLH' A
#
# COMPACT_ATOMS: atom_id res chain seq x y z
N SER A 1 -31.53 -24.74 -2.93
CA SER A 1 -30.17 -24.78 -2.35
C SER A 1 -29.09 -24.08 -3.16
N VAL A 2 -29.10 -24.12 -4.50
CA VAL A 2 -28.02 -23.51 -5.32
C VAL A 2 -27.93 -21.98 -5.16
N SER A 3 -29.06 -21.27 -5.18
CA SER A 3 -29.12 -19.81 -5.04
C SER A 3 -28.55 -19.26 -3.74
N GLN A 4 -28.68 -20.00 -2.64
CA GLN A 4 -28.10 -19.61 -1.35
C GLN A 4 -26.57 -19.78 -1.36
N GLY A 5 -26.06 -20.82 -2.02
CA GLY A 5 -24.62 -21.01 -2.23
C GLY A 5 -24.00 -19.88 -3.05
N GLU A 6 -24.66 -19.48 -4.14
CA GLU A 6 -24.23 -18.36 -4.99
C GLU A 6 -24.18 -17.03 -4.22
N MET A 7 -25.19 -16.77 -3.37
CA MET A 7 -25.22 -15.57 -2.52
C MET A 7 -24.03 -15.51 -1.57
N VAL A 8 -23.71 -16.64 -0.92
CA VAL A 8 -22.59 -16.71 0.03
C VAL A 8 -21.26 -16.48 -0.69
N VAL A 9 -21.04 -17.12 -1.84
CA VAL A 9 -19.82 -16.93 -2.65
C VAL A 9 -19.66 -15.47 -3.07
N LYS A 10 -20.75 -14.81 -3.49
CA LYS A 10 -20.72 -13.39 -3.86
C LYS A 10 -20.27 -12.51 -2.68
N ARG A 11 -20.86 -12.70 -1.50
CA ARG A 11 -20.50 -11.92 -0.30
C ARG A 11 -19.05 -12.12 0.13
N TRP A 12 -18.53 -13.34 0.04
CA TRP A 12 -17.13 -13.62 0.36
C TRP A 12 -16.16 -12.95 -0.62
N ARG A 13 -16.50 -12.89 -1.91
CA ARG A 13 -15.71 -12.14 -2.90
C ARG A 13 -15.69 -10.64 -2.59
N GLU A 14 -16.86 -10.06 -2.35
CA GLU A 14 -16.99 -8.62 -2.00
C GLU A 14 -16.17 -8.28 -0.74
N LEU A 15 -16.22 -9.13 0.30
CA LEU A 15 -15.42 -8.94 1.50
C LEU A 15 -13.91 -9.07 1.21
N GLY A 16 -13.50 -10.06 0.42
CA GLY A 16 -12.09 -10.25 0.07
C GLY A 16 -11.52 -9.04 -0.69
N GLU A 17 -12.25 -8.54 -1.68
CA GLU A 17 -11.89 -7.33 -2.43
C GLU A 17 -11.76 -6.11 -1.50
N PHE A 18 -12.70 -5.95 -0.55
CA PHE A 18 -12.64 -4.88 0.44
C PHE A 18 -11.40 -4.99 1.34
N LEU A 19 -11.08 -6.17 1.85
CA LEU A 19 -9.92 -6.36 2.73
C LEU A 19 -8.61 -6.10 2.00
N ILE A 20 -8.47 -6.59 0.76
CA ILE A 20 -7.26 -6.37 -0.06
C ILE A 20 -7.08 -4.87 -0.36
N THR A 21 -8.13 -4.20 -0.84
CA THR A 21 -8.05 -2.76 -1.16
C THR A 21 -7.77 -1.91 0.08
N LYS A 22 -8.38 -2.23 1.22
CA LYS A 22 -8.22 -1.48 2.47
C LYS A 22 -6.84 -1.68 3.11
N TYR A 23 -6.33 -2.91 3.15
CA TYR A 23 -5.18 -3.26 4.01
C TYR A 23 -3.91 -3.65 3.24
N ASN A 24 -4.01 -4.11 1.99
CA ASN A 24 -2.84 -4.54 1.22
C ASN A 24 -2.30 -3.40 0.33
N ASP A 25 -3.16 -2.78 -0.47
CA ASP A 25 -2.75 -1.84 -1.53
C ASP A 25 -2.77 -0.37 -1.07
N GLY A 26 -3.31 -0.09 0.13
CA GLY A 26 -3.33 1.25 0.72
C GLY A 26 -4.21 2.27 -0.01
N TYR A 27 -5.08 1.81 -0.92
CA TYR A 27 -6.04 2.65 -1.61
C TYR A 27 -7.32 2.82 -0.79
N VAL A 28 -7.69 4.07 -0.52
CA VAL A 28 -8.95 4.42 0.14
C VAL A 28 -9.79 5.22 -0.84
N LYS A 29 -11.05 4.81 -1.04
CA LYS A 29 -12.02 5.62 -1.80
C LYS A 29 -12.35 6.87 -0.99
N ASP A 30 -12.19 8.04 -1.60
CA ASP A 30 -12.67 9.29 -1.03
C ASP A 30 -14.21 9.38 -1.09
N GLU A 31 -14.78 10.42 -0.48
CA GLU A 31 -16.24 10.64 -0.41
C GLU A 31 -16.93 10.71 -1.79
N LYS A 32 -16.15 10.93 -2.87
CA LYS A 32 -16.62 10.96 -4.25
C LYS A 32 -16.33 9.65 -5.00
N GLY A 33 -15.92 8.60 -4.28
CA GLY A 33 -15.62 7.28 -4.81
C GLY A 33 -14.29 7.17 -5.54
N ARG A 34 -13.42 8.20 -5.51
CA ARG A 34 -12.14 8.19 -6.22
C ARG A 34 -11.08 7.48 -5.36
N PRO A 35 -10.33 6.52 -5.93
CA PRO A 35 -9.26 5.85 -5.19
C PRO A 35 -8.11 6.82 -4.91
N ARG A 36 -7.68 6.92 -3.65
CA ARG A 36 -6.48 7.65 -3.23
C ARG A 36 -5.51 6.69 -2.56
N SER A 37 -4.27 6.68 -3.02
CA SER A 37 -3.20 5.99 -2.28
C SER A 37 -2.84 6.86 -1.07
N LEU A 38 -3.08 6.35 0.14
CA LEU A 38 -2.69 7.05 1.37
C LEU A 38 -1.23 6.79 1.75
N GLY A 39 -0.58 5.82 1.08
CA GLY A 39 0.76 5.35 1.42
C GLY A 39 0.82 4.76 2.84
N TYR A 40 2.03 4.59 3.35
CA TYR A 40 2.22 4.17 4.74
C TYR A 40 2.00 5.33 5.71
N SER A 41 1.56 5.01 6.93
CA SER A 41 1.38 6.02 7.97
C SER A 41 2.70 6.70 8.32
N LEU A 42 2.61 7.96 8.77
CA LEU A 42 3.76 8.74 9.23
C LEU A 42 4.54 8.03 10.35
N GLU A 43 3.84 7.34 11.25
CA GLU A 43 4.44 6.55 12.32
C GLU A 43 5.25 5.36 11.80
N TRP A 44 4.72 4.65 10.79
CA TRP A 44 5.47 3.57 10.14
C TRP A 44 6.71 4.10 9.41
N LEU A 45 6.59 5.23 8.70
CA LEU A 45 7.72 5.85 8.01
C LEU A 45 8.83 6.25 9.00
N LYS A 46 8.47 6.78 10.18
CA LYS A 46 9.45 7.05 11.25
C LYS A 46 10.15 5.78 11.72
N GLU A 47 9.43 4.67 11.85
CA GLU A 47 10.01 3.39 12.26
C GLU A 47 10.97 2.82 11.20
N VAL A 48 10.61 2.94 9.91
CA VAL A 48 11.50 2.59 8.81
C VAL A 48 12.78 3.43 8.83
N LEU A 49 12.67 4.74 9.07
CA LEU A 49 13.86 5.62 9.18
C LEU A 49 14.74 5.26 10.38
N LYS A 50 14.16 4.87 11.52
CA LYS A 50 14.92 4.39 12.69
C LYS A 50 15.64 3.07 12.40
N SER A 51 14.96 2.12 11.76
CA SER A 51 15.54 0.81 11.47
C SER A 51 16.63 0.86 10.39
N LYS A 52 16.56 1.84 9.46
CA LYS A 52 17.49 1.97 8.32
C LYS A 52 17.91 3.42 8.08
N PRO A 53 18.70 4.03 8.98
CA PRO A 53 19.00 5.46 8.97
C PRO A 53 19.83 5.91 7.76
N GLU A 54 20.71 5.04 7.24
CA GLU A 54 21.62 5.39 6.14
C GLU A 54 21.02 5.12 4.74
N GLN A 55 20.03 4.23 4.63
CA GLN A 55 19.51 3.75 3.34
C GLN A 55 18.90 4.87 2.50
N PHE A 56 18.24 5.83 3.15
CA PHE A 56 17.47 6.89 2.48
C PHE A 56 18.19 8.23 2.47
N LYS A 57 19.43 8.32 2.94
CA LYS A 57 20.21 9.55 2.88
C LYS A 57 20.63 9.85 1.44
N LEU A 58 20.46 11.12 1.08
CA LEU A 58 20.99 11.66 -0.17
C LEU A 58 22.52 11.54 -0.16
N PRO A 59 23.13 11.26 -1.32
CA PRO A 59 24.59 11.32 -1.44
C PRO A 59 25.08 12.75 -1.15
N THR A 60 26.33 12.86 -0.75
CA THR A 60 27.04 14.14 -0.69
C THR A 60 27.07 14.75 -2.10
N TRP A 61 26.91 16.07 -2.15
CA TRP A 61 26.90 16.79 -3.43
C TRP A 61 28.24 16.58 -4.15
N GLY A 62 28.19 16.09 -5.39
CA GLY A 62 29.37 15.78 -6.20
C GLY A 62 29.77 14.30 -6.23
N GLU A 63 29.11 13.41 -5.48
CA GLU A 63 29.32 11.96 -5.56
C GLU A 63 28.18 11.28 -6.35
N GLU A 64 28.52 10.55 -7.42
CA GLU A 64 27.58 9.68 -8.14
C GLU A 64 27.32 8.40 -7.33
N LYS A 65 26.05 8.12 -7.01
CA LYS A 65 25.62 6.77 -6.63
C LYS A 65 25.24 5.98 -7.89
N LYS A 66 25.67 4.72 -7.96
CA LYS A 66 25.01 3.70 -8.80
C LYS A 66 23.63 3.44 -8.21
N ASP A 67 22.64 4.24 -8.60
CA ASP A 67 21.27 4.05 -8.15
C ASP A 67 20.72 2.75 -8.78
N GLY A 68 20.41 1.77 -7.94
CA GLY A 68 19.85 0.46 -8.37
C GLY A 68 18.37 0.52 -8.73
N ARG A 69 17.84 1.72 -9.00
CA ARG A 69 16.47 1.96 -9.44
C ARG A 69 16.58 2.71 -10.75
N LEU A 70 16.09 2.08 -11.82
CA LEU A 70 16.29 2.40 -13.25
C LEU A 70 17.45 1.62 -13.91
N HIS A 71 17.39 0.29 -13.83
CA HIS A 71 17.81 -0.60 -14.92
C HIS A 71 16.68 -1.59 -15.18
#